data_AF-A0AA39QYU2-F1
#
_entry.id   AF-A0AA39QYU2-F1
#
_cell.length_a   1.000
_cell.length_b   1.000
_cell.length_c   1.000
_cell.angle_alpha   90.00
_cell.angle_beta   90.00
_cell.angle_gamma   90.00
#
_symmetry.space_group_name_H-M   'P 1'
#
loop_
_entity.id
_entity.type
_entity.pdbx_description
1 polymer ?
#
loop_
_entity_poly.entity_id
_entity_poly.type
_entity_poly.pdbx_seq_one_letter_code
_entity_poly.pdbx_strand_id
1 'polypeptide(L)'
;MFELYQGLKAVSALALIYNKLHGARISLQIANRRINDWKWSQSIYDIFEYESMVESIDQCSREEAFACTVACESGTIDLDPKSLSAVMAISSGNSLYVADRLLLDPWKDSSPVPVERIVGNVGRPGIVMMIAPDQPRIRKLDEGTWHLINHAEFDGASDDTFQELTLHLSISDWQQAVDINSVGSRDTEICFVNGIVGLHDHGEWVADLDILGMSQREDWRLLSSVTCYCNVSSTKIISFPWSLSCIDKWEELIECPANASIIRARDNWQARLALAVLSVQLGHTTYIIPPNLCWKCCIRQHAVLPANPFQCFGEDGNTSDPNMNEEPRSEICSSDGDSSRKIQEDWQSDDMESDCEPLNKDGRDEEENDEEPLACFGHRENMSHTMAQGVSKSRLCDVYIW
;
A
#
# COMPACT_ATOMS: atom_id res chain seq x y z
N MET A 1 36.72 -24.16 -10.84
CA MET A 1 35.42 -24.82 -11.04
C MET A 1 34.31 -24.05 -10.35
N PHE A 2 34.48 -23.70 -9.06
CA PHE A 2 33.54 -22.87 -8.30
C PHE A 2 33.24 -21.49 -8.94
N GLU A 3 34.27 -20.73 -9.32
CA GLU A 3 34.07 -19.42 -9.98
C GLU A 3 33.34 -19.50 -11.34
N LEU A 4 33.57 -20.58 -12.09
CA LEU A 4 32.89 -20.81 -13.38
C LEU A 4 31.40 -21.06 -13.14
N TYR A 5 31.08 -21.87 -12.13
CA TYR A 5 29.70 -22.17 -11.75
C TYR A 5 28.95 -20.92 -11.28
N GLN A 6 29.58 -20.11 -10.43
CA GLN A 6 29.06 -18.80 -10.05
C GLN A 6 28.79 -17.93 -11.28
N GLY A 7 29.75 -17.83 -12.20
CA GLY A 7 29.58 -17.06 -13.43
C GLY A 7 28.38 -17.52 -14.27
N LEU A 8 28.17 -18.83 -14.41
CA LEU A 8 27.02 -19.37 -15.12
C LEU A 8 25.70 -19.07 -14.40
N LYS A 9 25.66 -19.12 -13.06
CA LYS A 9 24.50 -18.70 -12.28
C LYS A 9 24.17 -17.22 -12.50
N ALA A 10 25.16 -16.33 -12.42
CA ALA A 10 24.92 -14.91 -12.68
C ALA A 10 24.44 -14.63 -14.11
N VAL A 11 24.98 -15.35 -15.11
CA VAL A 11 24.48 -15.26 -16.49
C VAL A 11 23.04 -15.78 -16.59
N SER A 12 22.70 -16.86 -15.88
CA SER A 12 21.34 -17.39 -15.81
C SER A 12 20.36 -16.38 -15.19
N ALA A 13 20.73 -15.73 -14.10
CA ALA A 13 19.92 -14.67 -13.50
C ALA A 13 19.76 -13.47 -14.43
N LEU A 14 20.85 -13.02 -15.06
CA LEU A 14 20.80 -11.95 -16.04
C LEU A 14 19.83 -12.29 -17.19
N ALA A 15 19.90 -13.52 -17.69
CA ALA A 15 18.99 -14.02 -18.72
C ALA A 15 17.54 -14.06 -18.23
N LEU A 16 17.29 -14.53 -17.00
CA LEU A 16 15.96 -14.55 -16.38
C LEU A 16 15.37 -13.13 -16.28
N ILE A 17 16.15 -12.17 -15.79
CA ILE A 17 15.75 -10.76 -15.65
C ILE A 17 15.46 -10.15 -17.02
N TYR A 18 16.42 -10.20 -17.95
CA TYR A 18 16.28 -9.54 -19.25
C TYR A 18 15.29 -10.22 -20.20
N ASN A 19 14.94 -11.48 -19.96
CA ASN A 19 13.82 -12.12 -20.66
C ASN A 19 12.49 -11.45 -20.31
N LYS A 20 12.35 -10.89 -19.10
CA LYS A 20 11.18 -10.14 -18.67
C LYS A 20 11.22 -8.67 -19.12
N LEU A 21 12.40 -8.06 -19.16
CA LEU A 21 12.59 -6.65 -19.53
C LEU A 21 12.66 -6.45 -21.06
N HIS A 22 11.61 -6.84 -21.79
CA HIS A 22 11.58 -6.78 -23.25
C HIS A 22 11.97 -5.39 -23.80
N GLY A 23 12.98 -5.37 -24.68
CA GLY A 23 13.49 -4.15 -25.31
C GLY A 23 14.47 -3.34 -24.45
N ALA A 24 14.79 -3.76 -23.22
CA ALA A 24 15.90 -3.23 -22.43
C ALA A 24 17.23 -3.45 -23.14
N ARG A 25 18.23 -2.63 -22.82
CA ARG A 25 19.57 -2.70 -23.42
C ARG A 25 20.60 -3.05 -22.36
N ILE A 26 21.72 -3.60 -22.83
CA ILE A 26 22.88 -3.89 -21.99
C ILE A 26 24.07 -3.15 -22.60
N SER A 27 24.67 -2.27 -21.82
CA SER A 27 25.93 -1.61 -22.14
C SER A 27 27.04 -2.65 -22.19
N LEU A 28 27.76 -2.71 -23.31
CA LEU A 28 28.89 -3.62 -23.48
C LEU A 28 30.04 -3.35 -22.48
N GLN A 29 30.07 -2.16 -21.87
CA GLN A 29 31.06 -1.82 -20.86
C GLN A 29 30.96 -2.70 -19.61
N ILE A 30 29.81 -3.33 -19.36
CA ILE A 30 29.64 -4.27 -18.23
C ILE A 30 30.66 -5.43 -18.28
N ALA A 31 31.08 -5.81 -19.50
CA ALA A 31 32.05 -6.88 -19.73
C ALA A 31 33.50 -6.51 -19.37
N ASN A 32 33.77 -5.23 -19.04
CA ASN A 32 35.09 -4.81 -18.56
C ASN A 32 35.42 -5.34 -17.15
N ARG A 33 34.41 -5.84 -16.42
CA ARG A 33 34.57 -6.52 -15.13
C ARG A 33 34.04 -7.95 -15.26
N ARG A 34 34.60 -8.88 -14.47
CA ARG A 34 34.07 -10.25 -14.43
C ARG A 34 32.67 -10.22 -13.83
N ILE A 35 31.77 -11.05 -14.34
CA ILE A 35 30.37 -11.04 -13.89
C ILE A 35 30.23 -11.31 -12.38
N ASN A 36 31.14 -12.12 -11.81
CA ASN A 36 31.19 -12.42 -10.37
C ASN A 36 31.69 -11.26 -9.50
N ASP A 37 32.32 -10.25 -10.10
CA ASP A 37 32.86 -9.10 -9.36
C ASP A 37 31.77 -8.04 -9.09
N TRP A 38 30.54 -8.22 -9.61
CA TRP A 38 29.41 -7.31 -9.40
C TRP A 38 28.63 -7.67 -8.15
N LYS A 39 28.18 -6.67 -7.38
CA LYS A 39 27.46 -6.87 -6.11
C LYS A 39 26.11 -7.57 -6.30
N TRP A 40 25.38 -7.23 -7.37
CA TRP A 40 24.12 -7.91 -7.70
C TRP A 40 24.33 -9.40 -7.97
N SER A 41 25.43 -9.76 -8.63
CA SER A 41 25.78 -11.16 -8.90
C SER A 41 26.14 -11.89 -7.61
N GLN A 42 26.85 -11.21 -6.70
CA GLN A 42 27.26 -11.77 -5.42
C GLN A 42 26.06 -12.04 -4.50
N SER A 43 25.10 -11.11 -4.45
CA SER A 43 23.86 -11.25 -3.67
C SER A 43 23.08 -12.52 -4.02
N ILE A 44 23.04 -12.87 -5.31
CA ILE A 44 22.35 -14.07 -5.78
C ILE A 44 22.99 -15.36 -5.23
N TYR A 45 24.29 -15.34 -4.89
CA TYR A 45 24.96 -16.51 -4.32
C TYR A 45 24.69 -16.70 -2.84
N ASP A 46 24.47 -15.63 -2.08
CA ASP A 46 24.25 -15.69 -0.63
C ASP A 46 22.96 -16.43 -0.26
N ILE A 47 22.06 -16.63 -1.25
CA ILE A 47 20.78 -17.33 -1.09
C ILE A 47 20.92 -18.87 -1.13
N PHE A 48 21.97 -19.40 -1.79
CA PHE A 48 22.08 -20.85 -2.01
C PHE A 48 23.09 -21.47 -1.04
N GLU A 49 22.58 -22.13 0.00
CA GLU A 49 23.37 -23.03 0.83
C GLU A 49 24.13 -24.07 -0.02
N TYR A 50 25.27 -24.51 0.51
CA TYR A 50 26.33 -25.29 -0.14
C TYR A 50 25.88 -26.61 -0.81
N GLU A 51 24.63 -27.06 -0.60
CA GLU A 51 24.10 -28.32 -1.13
C GLU A 51 23.50 -28.22 -2.54
N SER A 52 23.15 -27.03 -3.04
CA SER A 52 22.52 -26.86 -4.37
C SER A 52 23.48 -26.31 -5.45
N MET A 53 24.45 -27.14 -5.82
CA MET A 53 25.37 -26.88 -6.93
C MET A 53 24.77 -27.17 -8.33
N VAL A 54 23.46 -27.38 -8.46
CA VAL A 54 22.83 -27.72 -9.76
C VAL A 54 21.51 -26.98 -10.05
N GLU A 55 20.88 -26.31 -9.08
CA GLU A 55 19.60 -25.64 -9.36
C GLU A 55 19.79 -24.37 -10.19
N SER A 56 18.96 -24.27 -11.24
CA SER A 56 18.79 -23.07 -12.03
C SER A 56 18.16 -21.99 -11.18
N ILE A 57 18.63 -20.75 -11.33
CA ILE A 57 17.97 -19.59 -10.73
C ILE A 57 16.64 -19.40 -11.44
N ASP A 58 15.55 -19.55 -10.70
CA ASP A 58 14.18 -19.41 -11.15
C ASP A 58 13.51 -18.14 -10.61
N GLN A 59 14.12 -17.47 -9.62
CA GLN A 59 13.64 -16.22 -9.02
C GLN A 59 14.79 -15.28 -8.62
N CYS A 60 14.50 -13.99 -8.52
CA CYS A 60 15.38 -12.97 -7.93
C CYS A 60 14.56 -11.92 -7.17
N SER A 61 15.18 -11.26 -6.20
CA SER A 61 14.54 -10.13 -5.51
C SER A 61 14.41 -8.90 -6.43
N ARG A 62 13.56 -7.94 -6.03
CA ARG A 62 13.40 -6.65 -6.73
C ARG A 62 14.72 -5.88 -6.73
N GLU A 63 15.36 -5.86 -5.58
CA GLU A 63 16.61 -5.18 -5.28
C GLU A 63 17.74 -5.71 -6.18
N GLU A 64 17.85 -7.03 -6.32
CA GLU A 64 18.81 -7.67 -7.23
C GLU A 64 18.52 -7.36 -8.69
N ALA A 65 17.24 -7.42 -9.10
CA ALA A 65 16.83 -7.09 -10.46
C ALA A 65 17.15 -5.62 -10.79
N PHE A 66 16.88 -4.69 -9.88
CA PHE A 66 17.22 -3.28 -10.04
C PHE A 66 18.73 -3.04 -10.07
N ALA A 67 19.51 -3.63 -9.17
CA ALA A 67 20.96 -3.50 -9.18
C ALA A 67 21.59 -4.05 -10.47
N CYS A 68 21.09 -5.21 -10.93
CA CYS A 68 21.48 -5.82 -12.21
C CYS A 68 21.13 -4.90 -13.38
N THR A 69 19.93 -4.31 -13.38
CA THR A 69 19.46 -3.39 -14.42
C THR A 69 20.34 -2.14 -14.47
N VAL A 70 20.65 -1.51 -13.33
CA VAL A 70 21.54 -0.35 -13.26
C VAL A 70 22.94 -0.68 -13.78
N ALA A 71 23.49 -1.83 -13.37
CA ALA A 71 24.80 -2.30 -13.85
C ALA A 71 24.81 -2.50 -15.37
N CYS A 72 23.75 -3.08 -15.92
CA CYS A 72 23.62 -3.32 -17.35
C CYS A 72 23.36 -2.04 -18.15
N GLU A 73 22.52 -1.13 -17.67
CA GLU A 73 22.21 0.14 -18.34
C GLU A 73 23.42 1.08 -18.33
N SER A 74 24.10 1.21 -17.18
CA SER A 74 25.29 2.07 -17.05
C SER A 74 26.57 1.43 -17.59
N GLY A 75 26.68 0.11 -17.53
CA GLY A 75 27.89 -0.67 -17.81
C GLY A 75 29.02 -0.49 -16.80
N THR A 76 28.87 0.37 -15.79
CA THR A 76 29.98 0.76 -14.88
C THR A 76 29.55 0.92 -13.42
N ILE A 77 28.29 1.23 -13.15
CA ILE A 77 27.79 1.50 -11.79
C ILE A 77 27.42 0.20 -11.09
N ASP A 78 28.01 -0.04 -9.92
CA ASP A 78 27.90 -1.28 -9.15
C ASP A 78 27.26 -1.01 -7.77
N LEU A 79 25.92 -0.95 -7.77
CA LEU A 79 25.12 -0.71 -6.57
C LEU A 79 24.97 -2.00 -5.75
N ASP A 80 24.96 -1.84 -4.43
CA ASP A 80 24.58 -2.93 -3.52
C ASP A 80 23.06 -3.11 -3.59
N PRO A 81 22.52 -4.30 -3.92
CA PRO A 81 21.08 -4.56 -3.88
C PRO A 81 20.40 -4.07 -2.60
N LYS A 82 21.03 -4.22 -1.43
CA LYS A 82 20.45 -3.79 -0.14
C LYS A 82 20.20 -2.28 -0.07
N SER A 83 20.94 -1.48 -0.83
CA SER A 83 20.73 -0.03 -0.92
C SER A 83 19.50 0.38 -1.74
N LEU A 84 18.84 -0.57 -2.39
CA LEU A 84 17.70 -0.34 -3.29
C LEU A 84 16.35 -0.76 -2.69
N SER A 85 16.30 -1.09 -1.40
CA SER A 85 15.08 -1.58 -0.73
C SER A 85 13.90 -0.60 -0.84
N ALA A 86 14.18 0.69 -0.71
CA ALA A 86 13.19 1.78 -0.82
C ALA A 86 12.87 2.20 -2.26
N VAL A 87 13.62 1.70 -3.25
CA VAL A 87 13.42 2.08 -4.65
C VAL A 87 12.21 1.34 -5.20
N MET A 88 11.25 2.10 -5.75
CA MET A 88 10.05 1.56 -6.38
C MET A 88 10.14 1.52 -7.90
N ALA A 89 10.96 2.38 -8.51
CA ALA A 89 11.16 2.39 -9.95
C ALA A 89 12.48 3.05 -10.35
N ILE A 90 12.98 2.72 -11.54
CA ILE A 90 14.20 3.27 -12.13
C ILE A 90 13.90 3.75 -13.54
N SER A 91 14.23 5.00 -13.85
CA SER A 91 14.19 5.55 -15.21
C SER A 91 15.60 5.58 -15.80
N SER A 92 15.78 4.97 -16.97
CA SER A 92 17.03 5.03 -17.76
C SER A 92 16.70 5.08 -19.25
N GLY A 93 17.23 6.09 -19.95
CA GLY A 93 17.02 6.25 -21.39
C GLY A 93 15.54 6.42 -21.75
N ASN A 94 14.95 5.40 -22.39
CA ASN A 94 13.52 5.34 -22.77
C ASN A 94 12.75 4.24 -22.02
N SER A 95 13.30 3.79 -20.89
CA SER A 95 12.75 2.70 -20.09
C SER A 95 12.46 3.17 -18.68
N LEU A 96 11.30 2.76 -18.18
CA LEU A 96 10.92 2.81 -16.78
C LEU A 96 10.87 1.36 -16.27
N TYR A 97 11.71 1.03 -15.31
CA TYR A 97 11.76 -0.27 -14.65
C TYR A 97 11.02 -0.14 -13.32
N VAL A 98 9.86 -0.75 -13.18
CA VAL A 98 8.94 -0.52 -12.05
C VAL A 98 8.77 -1.80 -11.26
N ALA A 99 8.70 -1.71 -9.93
CA ALA A 99 8.34 -2.86 -9.11
C ALA A 99 6.96 -3.39 -9.51
N ASP A 100 6.84 -4.69 -9.71
CA ASP A 100 5.59 -5.29 -10.20
C ASP A 100 4.38 -5.03 -9.28
N ARG A 101 4.61 -4.89 -7.98
CA ARG A 101 3.59 -4.53 -6.98
C ARG A 101 2.86 -3.21 -7.26
N LEU A 102 3.45 -2.30 -8.03
CA LEU A 102 2.79 -1.06 -8.45
C LEU A 102 1.84 -1.25 -9.65
N LEU A 103 1.90 -2.40 -10.31
CA LEU A 103 1.25 -2.68 -11.59
C LEU A 103 0.31 -3.90 -11.54
N LEU A 104 0.12 -4.47 -10.36
CA LEU A 104 -0.62 -5.70 -10.16
C LEU A 104 -1.75 -5.51 -9.16
N ASP A 105 -2.76 -6.35 -9.34
CA ASP A 105 -3.80 -6.52 -8.35
C ASP A 105 -3.21 -6.98 -7.02
N PRO A 106 -3.62 -6.39 -5.88
CA PRO A 106 -3.04 -6.70 -4.58
C PRO A 106 -3.22 -8.17 -4.13
N TRP A 107 -4.14 -8.92 -4.76
CA TRP A 107 -4.34 -10.35 -4.49
C TRP A 107 -3.39 -11.26 -5.28
N LYS A 108 -2.77 -10.77 -6.35
CA LYS A 108 -1.88 -11.58 -7.19
C LYS A 108 -0.50 -11.71 -6.55
N ASP A 109 0.08 -12.89 -6.68
CA ASP A 109 1.47 -13.13 -6.30
C ASP A 109 2.43 -12.32 -7.18
N SER A 110 3.53 -11.87 -6.58
CA SER A 110 4.64 -11.26 -7.31
C SER A 110 5.26 -12.26 -8.28
N SER A 111 5.79 -11.74 -9.38
CA SER A 111 6.50 -12.51 -10.40
C SER A 111 7.85 -13.01 -9.86
N PRO A 112 8.42 -14.11 -10.39
CA PRO A 112 9.76 -14.55 -10.02
C PRO A 112 10.85 -13.50 -10.25
N VAL A 113 10.61 -12.55 -11.15
CA VAL A 113 11.39 -11.31 -11.29
C VAL A 113 10.43 -10.15 -11.02
N PRO A 114 10.42 -9.54 -9.82
CA PRO A 114 9.40 -8.58 -9.40
C PRO A 114 9.64 -7.16 -9.95
N VAL A 115 10.05 -7.06 -11.22
CA VAL A 115 10.27 -5.82 -11.95
C VAL A 115 9.66 -5.96 -13.35
N GLU A 116 8.96 -4.93 -13.80
CA GLU A 116 8.41 -4.80 -15.14
C GLU A 116 9.06 -3.62 -15.88
N ARG A 117 9.23 -3.74 -17.20
CA ARG A 117 9.68 -2.63 -18.04
C ARG A 117 8.49 -1.99 -18.75
N ILE A 118 8.35 -0.68 -18.57
CA ILE A 118 7.43 0.18 -19.32
C ILE A 118 8.24 1.09 -20.23
N VAL A 119 7.73 1.35 -21.44
CA VAL A 119 8.33 2.32 -22.35
C VAL A 119 7.97 3.74 -21.88
N GLY A 120 8.98 4.54 -21.58
CA GLY A 120 8.81 5.88 -21.04
C GLY A 120 10.03 6.32 -20.25
N ASN A 121 10.12 7.60 -19.93
CA ASN A 121 11.12 8.14 -19.02
C ASN A 121 10.53 9.31 -18.24
N VAL A 122 11.28 9.77 -17.25
CA VAL A 122 10.85 10.85 -16.35
C VAL A 122 11.35 12.23 -16.78
N GLY A 123 11.83 12.37 -18.03
CA GLY A 123 12.33 13.64 -18.56
C GLY A 123 13.64 14.15 -17.95
N ARG A 124 14.35 13.31 -17.18
CA ARG A 124 15.63 13.66 -16.54
C ARG A 124 16.80 12.90 -17.18
N PRO A 125 17.99 13.52 -17.30
CA PRO A 125 19.19 12.84 -17.80
C PRO A 125 19.71 11.80 -16.79
N GLY A 126 20.48 10.83 -17.28
CA GLY A 126 21.10 9.80 -16.45
C GLY A 126 20.15 8.69 -16.00
N ILE A 127 20.48 8.06 -14.89
CA ILE A 127 19.69 7.01 -14.24
C ILE A 127 19.01 7.63 -13.01
N VAL A 128 17.68 7.61 -12.99
CA VAL A 128 16.90 8.18 -11.88
C VAL A 128 16.20 7.07 -11.12
N MET A 129 16.51 6.95 -9.83
CA MET A 129 15.91 5.97 -8.92
C MET A 129 14.84 6.68 -8.08
N MET A 130 13.60 6.22 -8.19
CA MET A 130 12.46 6.80 -7.48
C MET A 130 12.22 6.05 -6.17
N ILE A 131 12.17 6.79 -5.07
CA ILE A 131 11.80 6.31 -3.75
C ILE A 131 10.43 6.89 -3.35
N ALA A 132 9.64 6.12 -2.61
CA ALA A 132 8.39 6.61 -2.05
C ALA A 132 8.65 7.74 -1.03
N PRO A 133 7.75 8.71 -0.87
CA PRO A 133 7.91 9.76 0.13
C PRO A 133 7.80 9.19 1.56
N ASP A 134 8.66 9.66 2.48
CA ASP A 134 8.65 9.24 3.89
C ASP A 134 7.33 9.55 4.63
N GLN A 135 6.61 10.58 4.17
CA GLN A 135 5.35 11.05 4.76
C GLN A 135 4.28 11.19 3.67
N PRO A 136 3.59 10.11 3.29
CA PRO A 136 2.51 10.19 2.33
C PRO A 136 1.36 11.04 2.89
N ARG A 137 0.85 11.97 2.09
CA ARG A 137 -0.23 12.88 2.50
C ARG A 137 -1.58 12.30 2.13
N ILE A 138 -2.58 12.58 2.96
CA ILE A 138 -3.98 12.21 2.68
C ILE A 138 -4.80 13.49 2.74
N ARG A 139 -5.67 13.70 1.75
CA ARG A 139 -6.60 14.83 1.71
C ARG A 139 -7.51 14.78 2.93
N LYS A 140 -7.68 15.92 3.59
CA LYS A 140 -8.65 16.07 4.68
C LYS A 140 -10.05 16.23 4.09
N LEU A 141 -11.04 15.72 4.80
CA LEU A 141 -12.44 15.95 4.47
C LEU A 141 -12.78 17.42 4.71
N ASP A 142 -13.51 17.99 3.75
CA ASP A 142 -14.03 19.35 3.86
C ASP A 142 -15.32 19.29 4.71
N GLU A 143 -15.59 20.29 5.56
CA GLU A 143 -16.77 20.27 6.46
C GLU A 143 -18.12 20.09 5.71
N GLY A 144 -18.14 20.41 4.41
CA GLY A 144 -19.29 20.23 3.54
C GLY A 144 -19.50 18.81 3.01
N THR A 145 -18.55 17.87 3.14
CA THR A 145 -18.64 16.52 2.51
C THR A 145 -19.42 15.50 3.32
N TRP A 146 -19.98 15.86 4.48
CA TRP A 146 -20.75 14.95 5.33
C TRP A 146 -21.90 14.25 4.59
N HIS A 147 -22.52 14.93 3.61
CA HIS A 147 -23.63 14.40 2.82
C HIS A 147 -23.20 13.33 1.80
N LEU A 148 -21.89 13.17 1.57
CA LEU A 148 -21.35 12.14 0.68
C LEU A 148 -21.21 10.79 1.37
N ILE A 149 -21.31 10.77 2.71
CA ILE A 149 -21.10 9.62 3.59
C ILE A 149 -22.47 9.00 3.95
N ASN A 150 -22.74 7.80 3.43
CA ASN A 150 -24.02 7.10 3.61
C ASN A 150 -23.86 5.79 4.39
N HIS A 151 -22.77 5.03 4.14
CA HIS A 151 -22.51 3.72 4.75
C HIS A 151 -23.69 2.74 4.61
N ALA A 152 -24.18 2.56 3.38
CA ALA A 152 -25.29 1.67 3.11
C ALA A 152 -24.95 0.20 3.47
N GLU A 153 -25.94 -0.58 3.93
CA GLU A 153 -25.71 -1.99 4.19
C GLU A 153 -25.37 -2.76 2.90
N PHE A 154 -24.41 -3.67 3.00
CA PHE A 154 -23.98 -4.49 1.89
C PHE A 154 -25.04 -5.53 1.50
N ASP A 155 -25.50 -5.44 0.25
CA ASP A 155 -26.54 -6.29 -0.32
C ASP A 155 -26.00 -7.55 -1.04
N GLY A 156 -24.68 -7.70 -1.09
CA GLY A 156 -24.00 -8.78 -1.82
C GLY A 156 -23.67 -8.46 -3.28
N ALA A 157 -23.98 -7.25 -3.76
CA ALA A 157 -23.69 -6.84 -5.14
C ALA A 157 -22.19 -6.62 -5.35
N SER A 158 -21.71 -7.06 -6.50
CA SER A 158 -20.28 -7.11 -6.82
C SER A 158 -19.88 -5.99 -7.79
N ASP A 159 -20.44 -4.80 -7.61
CA ASP A 159 -20.23 -3.70 -8.55
C ASP A 159 -18.82 -3.11 -8.37
N ASP A 160 -18.41 -2.29 -9.34
CA ASP A 160 -17.27 -1.39 -9.19
C ASP A 160 -17.80 0.04 -9.04
N THR A 161 -17.69 0.59 -7.83
CA THR A 161 -18.08 1.96 -7.51
C THR A 161 -16.95 2.98 -7.70
N PHE A 162 -15.75 2.53 -8.08
CA PHE A 162 -14.53 3.32 -8.15
C PHE A 162 -13.94 3.37 -9.57
N GLN A 163 -14.80 3.36 -10.59
CA GLN A 163 -14.41 3.34 -12.01
C GLN A 163 -13.58 4.55 -12.45
N GLU A 164 -13.73 5.68 -11.74
CA GLU A 164 -13.07 6.95 -12.04
C GLU A 164 -11.78 7.16 -11.22
N LEU A 165 -11.42 6.19 -10.36
CA LEU A 165 -10.14 6.22 -9.64
C LEU A 165 -8.98 5.98 -10.60
N THR A 166 -7.96 6.82 -10.47
CA THR A 166 -6.73 6.74 -11.26
C THR A 166 -5.49 6.85 -10.38
N LEU A 167 -4.39 6.26 -10.83
CA LEU A 167 -3.09 6.32 -10.19
C LEU A 167 -2.14 7.17 -11.05
N HIS A 168 -1.60 8.23 -10.47
CA HIS A 168 -0.73 9.17 -11.15
C HIS A 168 0.67 9.11 -10.55
N LEU A 169 1.69 8.91 -11.39
CA LEU A 169 3.09 9.02 -10.97
C LEU A 169 3.55 10.47 -11.17
N SER A 170 4.03 11.08 -10.10
CA SER A 170 4.70 12.39 -10.13
C SER A 170 6.05 12.31 -9.43
N ILE A 171 6.91 13.29 -9.65
CA ILE A 171 8.27 13.30 -9.11
C ILE A 171 8.54 14.69 -8.55
N SER A 172 9.17 14.76 -7.38
CA SER A 172 9.53 16.04 -6.78
C SER A 172 10.80 16.63 -7.39
N ASP A 173 11.12 17.87 -7.00
CA ASP A 173 12.38 18.51 -7.37
C ASP A 173 13.55 18.10 -6.47
N TRP A 174 13.27 17.40 -5.36
CA TRP A 174 14.33 16.90 -4.48
C TRP A 174 15.12 15.81 -5.18
N GLN A 175 16.45 15.92 -5.10
CA GLN A 175 17.36 14.98 -5.71
C GLN A 175 18.58 14.77 -4.80
N GLN A 176 19.00 13.51 -4.67
CA GLN A 176 20.24 13.13 -4.01
C GLN A 176 21.11 12.35 -4.97
N ALA A 177 22.29 12.90 -5.30
CA ALA A 177 23.28 12.17 -6.10
C ALA A 177 23.80 10.97 -5.31
N VAL A 178 23.99 9.83 -5.99
CA VAL A 178 24.68 8.69 -5.38
C VAL A 178 26.17 8.91 -5.48
N ASP A 179 26.88 8.78 -4.35
CA ASP A 179 28.33 8.78 -4.39
C ASP A 179 28.84 7.45 -4.98
N ILE A 180 29.32 7.50 -6.22
CA ILE A 180 29.82 6.33 -6.94
C ILE A 180 31.30 6.04 -6.60
N ASN A 181 31.94 6.79 -5.68
CA ASN A 181 33.37 6.63 -5.34
C ASN A 181 34.31 6.60 -6.57
N SER A 182 33.87 7.17 -7.71
CA SER A 182 34.60 7.14 -8.97
C SER A 182 34.98 8.55 -9.38
N VAL A 183 36.24 8.90 -9.16
CA VAL A 183 36.79 10.19 -9.56
C VAL A 183 36.96 10.19 -11.08
N GLY A 184 36.19 11.03 -11.79
CA GLY A 184 36.39 11.31 -13.22
C GLY A 184 35.41 10.67 -14.21
N SER A 185 34.41 9.89 -13.74
CA SER A 185 33.28 9.49 -14.58
C SER A 185 32.33 10.68 -14.75
N ARG A 186 32.29 11.28 -15.95
CA ARG A 186 31.48 12.48 -16.24
C ARG A 186 30.14 12.19 -16.91
N ASP A 187 29.91 10.95 -17.37
CA ASP A 187 28.87 10.69 -18.37
C ASP A 187 27.66 9.89 -17.86
N THR A 188 27.67 9.41 -16.61
CA THR A 188 26.50 8.72 -16.03
C THR A 188 26.19 9.26 -14.65
N GLU A 189 25.31 10.25 -14.62
CA GLU A 189 24.70 10.74 -13.40
C GLU A 189 23.67 9.72 -12.93
N ILE A 190 23.74 9.36 -11.64
CA ILE A 190 22.72 8.56 -10.98
C ILE A 190 22.26 9.28 -9.73
N CYS A 191 20.95 9.30 -9.51
CA CYS A 191 20.37 9.99 -8.37
C CYS A 191 19.11 9.31 -7.85
N PHE A 192 18.84 9.56 -6.57
CA PHE A 192 17.55 9.34 -5.96
C PHE A 192 16.67 10.57 -6.10
N VAL A 193 15.39 10.36 -6.34
CA VAL A 193 14.34 11.39 -6.34
C VAL A 193 13.12 10.85 -5.61
N ASN A 194 12.28 11.73 -5.05
CA ASN A 194 11.00 11.28 -4.51
C ASN A 194 10.04 11.07 -5.68
N GLY A 195 9.62 9.83 -5.90
CA GLY A 195 8.49 9.51 -6.76
C GLY A 195 7.24 9.37 -5.90
N ILE A 196 6.17 10.04 -6.29
CA ILE A 196 4.90 10.07 -5.59
C ILE A 196 3.89 9.36 -6.48
N VAL A 197 3.31 8.27 -5.97
CA VAL A 197 2.15 7.62 -6.58
C VAL A 197 0.91 8.20 -5.93
N GLY A 198 0.23 9.11 -6.64
CA GLY A 198 -0.99 9.77 -6.17
C GLY A 198 -2.24 9.00 -6.58
N LEU A 199 -3.15 8.80 -5.64
CA LEU A 199 -4.53 8.43 -5.90
C LEU A 199 -5.32 9.68 -6.30
N HIS A 200 -6.02 9.59 -7.43
CA HIS A 200 -6.95 10.61 -7.89
C HIS A 200 -8.35 10.03 -8.05
N ASP A 201 -9.35 10.80 -7.67
CA ASP A 201 -10.77 10.50 -7.91
C ASP A 201 -11.37 11.60 -8.77
N HIS A 202 -12.01 11.23 -9.89
CA HIS A 202 -12.52 12.17 -10.90
C HIS A 202 -11.49 13.24 -11.33
N GLY A 203 -10.20 12.89 -11.34
CA GLY A 203 -9.09 13.77 -11.70
C GLY A 203 -8.52 14.61 -10.54
N GLU A 204 -9.19 14.67 -9.39
CA GLU A 204 -8.75 15.42 -8.22
C GLU A 204 -7.86 14.56 -7.31
N TRP A 205 -6.81 15.14 -6.74
CA TRP A 205 -5.89 14.42 -5.84
C TRP A 205 -6.58 14.07 -4.51
N VAL A 206 -6.37 12.82 -4.07
CA VAL A 206 -6.92 12.26 -2.83
C VAL A 206 -5.81 11.94 -1.83
N ALA A 207 -4.79 11.19 -2.24
CA ALA A 207 -3.73 10.76 -1.32
C ALA A 207 -2.44 10.36 -2.05
N ASP A 208 -1.32 10.48 -1.38
CA ASP A 208 -0.07 9.84 -1.77
C ASP A 208 -0.05 8.41 -1.22
N LEU A 209 0.41 7.45 -2.02
CA LEU A 209 0.39 6.03 -1.69
C LEU A 209 1.81 5.49 -1.48
N ASP A 210 2.04 4.88 -0.32
CA ASP A 210 3.24 4.08 -0.03
C ASP A 210 2.97 2.58 -0.28
N ILE A 211 2.91 2.20 -1.56
CA ILE A 211 2.56 0.83 -1.97
C ILE A 211 3.58 -0.18 -1.44
N LEU A 212 4.88 0.12 -1.51
CA LEU A 212 5.92 -0.81 -1.09
C LEU A 212 5.94 -1.02 0.43
N GLY A 213 5.84 0.06 1.21
CA GLY A 213 5.82 -0.03 2.67
C GLY A 213 4.55 -0.67 3.21
N MET A 214 3.37 -0.29 2.69
CA MET A 214 2.11 -0.81 3.20
C MET A 214 1.91 -2.31 2.91
N SER A 215 2.40 -2.80 1.77
CA SER A 215 2.32 -4.22 1.42
C SER A 215 3.19 -5.16 2.30
N GLN A 216 3.98 -4.61 3.22
CA GLN A 216 4.79 -5.36 4.18
C GLN A 216 4.19 -5.35 5.60
N ARG A 217 3.10 -4.61 5.84
CA ARG A 217 2.47 -4.51 7.16
C ARG A 217 1.55 -5.71 7.44
N GLU A 218 1.46 -6.10 8.71
CA GLU A 218 0.60 -7.20 9.17
C GLU A 218 -0.90 -6.90 9.05
N ASP A 219 -1.24 -5.62 8.93
CA ASP A 219 -2.60 -5.12 8.70
C ASP A 219 -3.09 -5.43 7.28
N TRP A 220 -2.18 -5.78 6.36
CA TRP A 220 -2.51 -6.20 5.00
C TRP A 220 -2.63 -7.72 4.92
N ARG A 221 -3.84 -8.25 4.68
CA ARG A 221 -4.12 -9.69 4.73
C ARG A 221 -4.78 -10.18 3.46
N LEU A 222 -4.21 -11.21 2.83
CA LEU A 222 -4.83 -11.89 1.71
C LEU A 222 -5.83 -12.93 2.22
N LEU A 223 -7.07 -12.87 1.73
CA LEU A 223 -8.04 -13.93 2.00
C LEU A 223 -7.82 -15.12 1.06
N SER A 224 -7.86 -16.31 1.65
CA SER A 224 -7.77 -17.57 0.91
C SER A 224 -8.94 -17.73 -0.04
N SER A 225 -8.64 -18.23 -1.24
CA SER A 225 -9.69 -18.62 -2.20
C SER A 225 -10.52 -19.78 -1.65
N VAL A 226 -11.83 -19.66 -1.75
CA VAL A 226 -12.79 -20.68 -1.34
C VAL A 226 -13.30 -21.40 -2.60
N THR A 227 -13.14 -22.73 -2.64
CA THR A 227 -13.71 -23.55 -3.73
C THR A 227 -15.23 -23.35 -3.79
N CYS A 228 -15.71 -22.83 -4.92
CA CYS A 228 -17.12 -22.64 -5.14
C CYS A 228 -17.79 -23.95 -5.55
N TYR A 229 -18.76 -24.40 -4.76
CA TYR A 229 -19.60 -25.58 -5.06
C TYR A 229 -21.03 -25.19 -5.51
N CYS A 230 -21.27 -23.90 -5.75
CA CYS A 230 -22.58 -23.42 -6.18
C CYS A 230 -22.78 -23.68 -7.68
N ASN A 231 -23.77 -24.49 -8.03
CA ASN A 231 -24.11 -24.83 -9.41
C ASN A 231 -24.99 -23.75 -10.11
N VAL A 232 -25.21 -22.58 -9.49
CA VAL A 232 -26.18 -21.57 -9.92
C VAL A 232 -25.67 -20.15 -9.65
N SER A 233 -25.77 -19.29 -10.67
CA SER A 233 -25.51 -17.84 -10.71
C SER A 233 -26.50 -17.02 -9.87
N SER A 234 -26.81 -17.49 -8.68
CA SER A 234 -27.75 -16.85 -7.79
C SER A 234 -27.00 -15.78 -6.99
N THR A 235 -26.98 -14.54 -7.48
CA THR A 235 -26.26 -13.39 -6.90
C THR A 235 -26.92 -12.81 -5.64
N LYS A 236 -28.22 -13.03 -5.43
CA LYS A 236 -28.89 -12.54 -4.22
C LYS A 236 -28.50 -13.34 -2.99
N ILE A 237 -27.81 -12.68 -2.07
CA ILE A 237 -27.60 -13.10 -0.70
C ILE A 237 -28.75 -12.47 0.09
N ILE A 238 -29.55 -13.29 0.78
CA ILE A 238 -30.80 -12.83 1.41
C ILE A 238 -30.52 -12.13 2.75
N SER A 239 -29.39 -12.45 3.38
CA SER A 239 -28.87 -11.77 4.57
C SER A 239 -27.44 -12.25 4.82
N PHE A 240 -26.49 -11.33 4.94
CA PHE A 240 -25.22 -11.69 5.55
C PHE A 240 -25.41 -11.90 7.06
N PRO A 241 -24.73 -12.88 7.68
CA PRO A 241 -24.79 -13.07 9.13
C PRO A 241 -24.18 -11.91 9.94
N TRP A 242 -23.40 -11.05 9.29
CA TRP A 242 -22.83 -9.83 9.85
C TRP A 242 -23.30 -8.60 9.04
N SER A 243 -23.60 -7.49 9.70
CA SER A 243 -23.88 -6.22 9.03
C SER A 243 -22.58 -5.62 8.52
N LEU A 244 -22.30 -5.75 7.21
CA LEU A 244 -21.21 -5.04 6.53
C LEU A 244 -21.73 -3.73 5.97
N SER A 245 -20.98 -2.64 6.18
CA SER A 245 -21.25 -1.35 5.53
C SER A 245 -20.48 -1.25 4.22
N CYS A 246 -21.09 -0.71 3.18
CA CYS A 246 -20.41 -0.38 1.94
C CYS A 246 -19.58 0.90 2.13
N ILE A 247 -18.39 0.89 1.55
CA ILE A 247 -17.57 2.06 1.29
C ILE A 247 -17.55 2.20 -0.23
N ASP A 248 -18.35 3.13 -0.74
CA ASP A 248 -18.53 3.38 -2.17
C ASP A 248 -17.84 4.67 -2.64
N LYS A 249 -17.23 5.42 -1.72
CA LYS A 249 -16.41 6.60 -2.01
C LYS A 249 -15.20 6.66 -1.10
N TRP A 250 -14.18 7.43 -1.49
CA TRP A 250 -12.97 7.58 -0.70
C TRP A 250 -13.22 8.35 0.61
N GLU A 251 -14.20 9.25 0.64
CA GLU A 251 -14.57 9.97 1.86
C GLU A 251 -15.09 9.03 2.94
N GLU A 252 -15.87 8.02 2.54
CA GLU A 252 -16.38 6.98 3.43
C GLU A 252 -15.27 6.07 3.97
N LEU A 253 -14.13 5.98 3.28
CA LEU A 253 -12.96 5.25 3.78
C LEU A 253 -12.22 6.06 4.85
N ILE A 254 -12.06 7.37 4.66
CA ILE A 254 -11.44 8.24 5.66
C ILE A 254 -12.30 8.31 6.93
N GLU A 255 -13.62 8.43 6.77
CA GLU A 255 -14.60 8.32 7.84
C GLU A 255 -15.21 6.92 7.88
N CYS A 256 -14.37 5.89 8.03
CA CYS A 256 -14.83 4.50 8.08
C CYS A 256 -15.91 4.30 9.16
N PRO A 257 -16.99 3.53 8.87
CA PRO A 257 -18.01 3.25 9.87
C PRO A 257 -17.47 2.33 10.97
N ALA A 258 -18.19 2.25 12.09
CA ALA A 258 -17.72 1.52 13.27
C ALA A 258 -17.74 -0.01 13.11
N ASN A 259 -18.51 -0.52 12.15
CA ASN A 259 -18.59 -1.94 11.84
C ASN A 259 -17.63 -2.32 10.70
N ALA A 260 -17.46 -3.62 10.50
CA ALA A 260 -16.72 -4.13 9.35
C ALA A 260 -17.31 -3.57 8.04
N SER A 261 -16.43 -3.25 7.11
CA SER A 261 -16.76 -2.52 5.89
C SER A 261 -16.26 -3.23 4.65
N ILE A 262 -16.95 -3.02 3.52
CA ILE A 262 -16.57 -3.59 2.24
C ILE A 262 -16.48 -2.51 1.17
N ILE A 263 -15.36 -2.51 0.47
CA ILE A 263 -15.14 -1.73 -0.75
C ILE A 263 -15.46 -2.62 -1.94
N ARG A 264 -16.24 -2.09 -2.88
CA ARG A 264 -16.68 -2.81 -4.08
C ARG A 264 -15.93 -2.25 -5.28
N ALA A 265 -14.83 -2.90 -5.64
CA ALA A 265 -13.93 -2.49 -6.72
C ALA A 265 -13.65 -3.69 -7.65
N ARG A 266 -14.70 -4.48 -7.92
CA ARG A 266 -14.57 -5.75 -8.62
C ARG A 266 -14.01 -5.55 -10.02
N ASP A 267 -13.05 -6.40 -10.39
CA ASP A 267 -12.36 -6.37 -11.69
C ASP A 267 -11.62 -5.04 -11.98
N ASN A 268 -11.43 -4.19 -10.96
CA ASN A 268 -10.68 -2.94 -11.03
C ASN A 268 -9.43 -3.02 -10.13
N TRP A 269 -8.38 -3.64 -10.64
CA TRP A 269 -7.15 -3.89 -9.87
C TRP A 269 -6.50 -2.59 -9.37
N GLN A 270 -6.63 -1.48 -10.10
CA GLN A 270 -6.08 -0.18 -9.72
C GLN A 270 -6.79 0.38 -8.48
N ALA A 271 -8.12 0.40 -8.48
CA ALA A 271 -8.90 0.82 -7.32
C ALA A 271 -8.64 -0.10 -6.12
N ARG A 272 -8.58 -1.41 -6.34
CA ARG A 272 -8.28 -2.39 -5.27
C ARG A 272 -6.92 -2.13 -4.64
N LEU A 273 -5.87 -1.92 -5.45
CA LEU A 273 -4.53 -1.60 -4.96
C LEU A 273 -4.54 -0.28 -4.18
N ALA A 274 -5.10 0.78 -4.78
CA ALA A 274 -5.08 2.12 -4.20
C ALA A 274 -5.81 2.19 -2.86
N LEU A 275 -7.03 1.65 -2.82
CA LEU A 275 -7.88 1.68 -1.63
C LEU A 275 -7.36 0.76 -0.54
N ALA A 276 -6.74 -0.38 -0.89
CA ALA A 276 -6.07 -1.22 0.09
C ALA A 276 -4.91 -0.48 0.78
N VAL A 277 -4.08 0.21 -0.01
CA VAL A 277 -2.93 0.97 0.50
C VAL A 277 -3.40 2.14 1.36
N LEU A 278 -4.41 2.89 0.89
CA LEU A 278 -5.01 3.98 1.65
C LEU A 278 -5.62 3.49 2.97
N SER A 279 -6.34 2.37 2.94
CA SER A 279 -6.95 1.74 4.12
C SER A 279 -5.91 1.40 5.19
N VAL A 280 -4.79 0.78 4.81
CA VAL A 280 -3.68 0.48 5.75
C VAL A 280 -2.96 1.76 6.21
N GLN A 281 -2.81 2.78 5.36
CA GLN A 281 -2.26 4.08 5.76
C GLN A 281 -3.13 4.79 6.80
N LEU A 282 -4.45 4.64 6.72
CA LEU A 282 -5.41 5.13 7.72
C LEU A 282 -5.43 4.30 9.01
N GLY A 283 -4.70 3.18 9.04
CA GLY A 283 -4.54 2.30 10.19
C GLY A 283 -5.51 1.13 10.25
N HIS A 284 -6.33 0.92 9.22
CA HIS A 284 -7.33 -0.14 9.21
C HIS A 284 -6.72 -1.52 8.91
N THR A 285 -7.29 -2.56 9.53
CA THR A 285 -7.00 -3.94 9.13
C THR A 285 -7.67 -4.19 7.79
N THR A 286 -6.89 -4.53 6.77
CA THR A 286 -7.35 -4.59 5.39
C THR A 286 -7.23 -6.02 4.85
N TYR A 287 -8.34 -6.53 4.34
CA TYR A 287 -8.47 -7.87 3.79
C TYR A 287 -8.69 -7.81 2.27
N ILE A 288 -7.78 -8.40 1.50
CA ILE A 288 -7.90 -8.47 0.04
C ILE A 288 -8.68 -9.73 -0.33
N ILE A 289 -9.86 -9.54 -0.91
CA ILE A 289 -10.75 -10.63 -1.32
C ILE A 289 -10.27 -11.25 -2.65
N PRO A 290 -10.31 -12.58 -2.84
CA PRO A 290 -10.05 -13.17 -4.15
C PRO A 290 -11.10 -12.74 -5.19
N PRO A 291 -10.72 -12.46 -6.45
CA PRO A 291 -11.64 -11.97 -7.48
C PRO A 291 -12.79 -12.94 -7.79
N ASN A 292 -12.57 -14.24 -7.57
CA ASN A 292 -13.56 -15.30 -7.79
C ASN A 292 -14.28 -15.73 -6.50
N LEU A 293 -14.26 -14.91 -5.45
CA LEU A 293 -14.91 -15.26 -4.19
C LEU A 293 -16.43 -15.44 -4.38
N CYS A 294 -16.93 -16.61 -4.02
CA CYS A 294 -18.35 -16.83 -3.87
C CYS A 294 -18.76 -16.61 -2.42
N TRP A 295 -19.42 -15.49 -2.14
CA TRP A 295 -19.91 -15.18 -0.79
C TRP A 295 -20.81 -16.26 -0.20
N LYS A 296 -21.61 -16.96 -1.02
CA LYS A 296 -22.43 -18.09 -0.52
C LYS A 296 -21.59 -19.25 -0.03
N CYS A 297 -20.50 -19.58 -0.73
CA CYS A 297 -19.57 -20.62 -0.29
C CYS A 297 -18.70 -20.14 0.87
N CYS A 298 -18.29 -18.87 0.84
CA CYS A 298 -17.54 -18.24 1.92
C CYS A 298 -18.33 -18.30 3.23
N ILE A 299 -19.58 -17.82 3.27
CA ILE A 299 -20.44 -17.87 4.45
C ILE A 299 -20.69 -19.32 4.92
N ARG A 300 -20.83 -20.29 3.99
CA ARG A 300 -21.08 -21.70 4.33
C ARG A 300 -19.85 -22.43 4.89
N GLN A 301 -18.65 -22.12 4.40
CA GLN A 301 -17.40 -22.72 4.87
C GLN A 301 -16.82 -21.95 6.06
N HIS A 302 -17.03 -20.64 6.10
CA HIS A 302 -16.63 -19.71 7.12
C HIS A 302 -17.90 -19.12 7.78
N ALA A 303 -18.45 -19.85 8.76
CA ALA A 303 -19.15 -19.21 9.89
C ALA A 303 -18.17 -18.40 10.79
N VAL A 304 -16.97 -18.10 10.28
CA VAL A 304 -15.80 -17.56 10.96
C VAL A 304 -15.02 -16.70 9.93
N LEU A 305 -15.58 -15.58 9.48
CA LEU A 305 -14.74 -14.38 9.43
C LEU A 305 -14.43 -14.02 10.90
N PRO A 306 -13.31 -13.35 11.22
CA PRO A 306 -12.85 -13.17 12.60
C PRO A 306 -14.02 -12.87 13.55
N ALA A 307 -14.14 -13.72 14.57
CA ALA A 307 -15.25 -13.70 15.51
C ALA A 307 -15.08 -12.49 16.45
N ASN A 308 -15.43 -11.29 15.97
CA ASN A 308 -16.00 -10.15 16.71
C ASN A 308 -15.75 -8.83 15.94
N PRO A 309 -16.67 -8.39 15.06
CA PRO A 309 -16.68 -7.02 14.53
C PRO A 309 -17.08 -5.95 15.59
N PHE A 310 -17.07 -6.27 16.89
CA PHE A 310 -17.60 -5.41 17.97
C PHE A 310 -16.65 -5.12 19.13
N GLN A 311 -15.41 -5.61 19.15
CA GLN A 311 -14.46 -5.25 20.21
C GLN A 311 -13.62 -4.02 19.84
N CYS A 312 -14.29 -2.88 19.75
CA CYS A 312 -13.68 -1.56 19.87
C CYS A 312 -14.29 -0.84 21.08
N PHE A 313 -14.19 -1.44 22.27
CA PHE A 313 -14.35 -0.72 23.53
C PHE A 313 -13.27 -1.18 24.49
N GLY A 314 -12.49 -0.22 25.00
CA GLY A 314 -11.40 -0.49 25.94
C GLY A 314 -11.94 -1.12 27.21
N GLU A 315 -11.25 -2.17 27.67
CA GLU A 315 -11.37 -2.64 29.04
C GLU A 315 -10.16 -2.12 29.82
N ASP A 316 -10.41 -1.04 30.56
CA ASP A 316 -9.61 -0.69 31.72
C ASP A 316 -9.71 -1.83 32.76
N GLY A 317 -8.55 -2.32 33.20
CA GLY A 317 -8.35 -2.74 34.58
C GLY A 317 -9.00 -4.04 35.07
N ASN A 318 -8.11 -5.02 35.28
CA ASN A 318 -8.06 -5.96 36.39
C ASN A 318 -8.83 -7.30 36.37
N THR A 319 -8.01 -8.31 36.70
CA THR A 319 -8.23 -9.50 37.55
C THR A 319 -8.57 -10.87 36.92
N SER A 320 -7.51 -11.70 36.90
CA SER A 320 -7.39 -13.09 37.42
C SER A 320 -8.24 -14.24 36.84
N ASP A 321 -7.50 -15.22 36.31
CA ASP A 321 -7.68 -16.69 36.25
C ASP A 321 -9.08 -17.31 36.43
N PRO A 322 -9.52 -18.20 35.51
CA PRO A 322 -10.70 -19.02 35.69
C PRO A 322 -10.36 -20.30 36.45
N ASN A 323 -11.00 -20.54 37.59
CA ASN A 323 -11.08 -21.85 38.20
C ASN A 323 -12.47 -22.45 38.00
N MET A 324 -12.50 -23.64 37.42
CA MET A 324 -13.70 -24.47 37.23
C MET A 324 -14.19 -25.01 38.57
N ASN A 325 -15.51 -25.04 38.77
CA ASN A 325 -16.25 -26.16 39.38
C ASN A 325 -17.78 -25.93 39.27
N GLU A 326 -18.42 -26.87 38.58
CA GLU A 326 -19.70 -27.56 38.88
C GLU A 326 -20.44 -27.15 40.18
N GLU A 327 -21.78 -27.07 40.30
CA GLU A 327 -22.94 -27.70 39.63
C GLU A 327 -24.26 -27.01 40.13
N PRO A 328 -25.49 -27.42 39.73
CA PRO A 328 -26.64 -26.53 39.53
C PRO A 328 -27.63 -26.43 40.71
N ARG A 329 -28.42 -25.35 40.74
CA ARG A 329 -29.70 -25.29 41.48
C ARG A 329 -30.81 -24.57 40.70
N SER A 330 -31.92 -25.29 40.63
CA SER A 330 -33.26 -24.91 40.19
C SER A 330 -33.93 -23.86 41.08
N GLU A 331 -34.80 -23.03 40.49
CA GLU A 331 -36.15 -22.60 40.94
C GLU A 331 -36.56 -21.33 40.14
N ILE A 332 -37.55 -21.41 39.23
CA ILE A 332 -39.00 -21.19 39.42
C ILE A 332 -39.43 -19.71 39.48
N CYS A 333 -40.25 -19.35 38.46
CA CYS A 333 -41.37 -18.39 38.41
C CYS A 333 -41.18 -16.86 38.25
N SER A 334 -41.61 -16.42 37.05
CA SER A 334 -42.86 -15.68 36.80
C SER A 334 -42.87 -14.15 36.71
N SER A 335 -43.69 -13.71 35.73
CA SER A 335 -44.43 -12.43 35.61
C SER A 335 -43.59 -11.17 35.43
N ASP A 336 -44.04 -10.08 34.82
CA ASP A 336 -45.11 -9.64 33.92
C ASP A 336 -44.76 -8.14 33.79
N GLY A 337 -45.00 -7.47 32.65
CA GLY A 337 -44.78 -6.03 32.64
C GLY A 337 -44.74 -5.31 31.30
N ASP A 338 -45.83 -5.41 30.56
CA ASP A 338 -46.22 -4.47 29.52
C ASP A 338 -46.25 -3.01 30.06
N SER A 339 -45.68 -2.04 29.34
CA SER A 339 -46.42 -0.81 28.99
C SER A 339 -45.62 0.15 28.10
N SER A 340 -46.26 0.42 26.98
CA SER A 340 -46.07 1.57 26.11
C SER A 340 -46.14 2.91 26.85
N ARG A 341 -45.36 3.92 26.40
CA ARG A 341 -45.80 5.33 26.42
C ARG A 341 -45.09 6.15 25.34
N LYS A 342 -45.88 6.51 24.32
CA LYS A 342 -45.69 7.67 23.43
C LYS A 342 -45.82 8.95 24.26
N ILE A 343 -44.98 9.95 23.98
CA ILE A 343 -45.36 11.37 24.02
C ILE A 343 -44.68 12.07 22.84
N GLN A 344 -45.49 12.89 22.17
CA GLN A 344 -45.26 13.72 20.99
C GLN A 344 -45.35 15.20 21.43
N GLU A 345 -44.98 16.11 20.53
CA GLU A 345 -45.23 17.57 20.47
C GLU A 345 -44.08 18.46 20.94
N ASP A 346 -43.36 19.15 20.04
CA ASP A 346 -43.69 20.32 19.18
C ASP A 346 -43.31 21.63 19.89
N TRP A 347 -42.47 22.46 19.26
CA TRP A 347 -42.55 23.94 19.22
C TRP A 347 -41.64 24.48 18.08
N GLN A 348 -42.31 25.09 17.10
CA GLN A 348 -41.87 26.14 16.15
C GLN A 348 -41.45 27.41 16.95
N SER A 349 -40.71 28.45 16.50
CA SER A 349 -40.24 28.97 15.20
C SER A 349 -39.28 30.17 15.47
N ASP A 350 -38.76 30.77 14.38
CA ASP A 350 -38.45 32.21 14.16
C ASP A 350 -36.99 32.59 13.81
N ASP A 351 -36.77 32.78 12.51
CA ASP A 351 -36.17 33.91 11.78
C ASP A 351 -35.18 34.88 12.48
N MET A 352 -34.01 35.08 11.85
CA MET A 352 -33.50 36.43 11.53
C MET A 352 -32.33 36.41 10.53
N GLU A 353 -32.53 37.10 9.40
CA GLU A 353 -31.50 37.53 8.44
C GLU A 353 -30.58 38.62 9.04
N SER A 354 -29.32 38.67 8.62
CA SER A 354 -28.58 39.93 8.44
C SER A 354 -27.29 39.72 7.65
N ASP A 355 -27.23 40.37 6.49
CA ASP A 355 -26.05 40.62 5.66
C ASP A 355 -24.92 41.34 6.41
N CYS A 356 -23.67 41.16 5.95
CA CYS A 356 -22.77 42.24 5.48
C CYS A 356 -21.31 41.75 5.32
N GLU A 357 -20.85 41.70 4.07
CA GLU A 357 -19.46 41.89 3.63
C GLU A 357 -19.36 43.28 2.93
N PRO A 358 -18.19 43.78 2.45
CA PRO A 358 -16.79 43.56 2.84
C PRO A 358 -16.00 44.90 2.93
N LEU A 359 -14.76 44.88 3.45
CA LEU A 359 -13.78 45.96 3.18
C LEU A 359 -12.33 45.43 3.07
N ASN A 360 -11.74 45.71 1.90
CA ASN A 360 -10.33 45.62 1.53
C ASN A 360 -9.38 46.27 2.55
N LYS A 361 -8.12 45.78 2.60
CA LYS A 361 -6.94 46.63 2.43
C LYS A 361 -5.64 45.86 2.17
N ASP A 362 -4.88 46.46 1.27
CA ASP A 362 -3.55 46.12 0.74
C ASP A 362 -2.42 46.05 1.77
N GLY A 363 -1.35 45.30 1.41
CA GLY A 363 -0.03 45.91 1.27
C GLY A 363 1.17 45.29 2.00
N ARG A 364 2.13 44.79 1.17
CA ARG A 364 3.63 44.86 1.26
C ARG A 364 4.32 44.04 2.35
N ASP A 365 5.15 43.07 1.94
CA ASP A 365 6.59 43.13 1.60
C ASP A 365 7.49 43.30 2.84
N GLU A 366 8.31 42.30 3.14
CA GLU A 366 9.69 42.45 3.65
C GLU A 366 10.43 41.09 3.63
N GLU A 367 11.48 41.03 2.80
CA GLU A 367 12.57 40.06 2.82
C GLU A 367 13.56 40.43 3.94
N GLU A 368 14.18 39.46 4.63
CA GLU A 368 15.65 39.41 4.80
C GLU A 368 16.15 38.13 5.52
N ASN A 369 17.25 37.65 4.95
CA ASN A 369 18.27 36.66 5.31
C ASN A 369 18.53 36.35 6.80
N ASP A 370 19.01 35.12 7.10
CA ASP A 370 20.39 34.93 7.57
C ASP A 370 20.83 33.45 7.68
N GLU A 371 22.14 33.28 7.49
CA GLU A 371 22.92 32.06 7.25
C GLU A 371 23.15 31.14 8.48
N GLU A 372 23.55 29.90 8.18
CA GLU A 372 23.94 28.82 9.11
C GLU A 372 25.18 29.13 9.99
N PRO A 373 25.54 28.25 10.96
CA PRO A 373 26.57 27.25 10.59
C PRO A 373 26.45 25.83 11.22
N LEU A 374 26.81 24.86 10.38
CA LEU A 374 27.53 23.58 10.63
C LEU A 374 27.88 23.17 12.07
N ALA A 375 27.45 21.96 12.46
CA ALA A 375 28.17 21.11 13.43
C ALA A 375 28.02 19.60 13.11
N CYS A 376 29.13 18.88 13.22
CA CYS A 376 29.36 17.50 12.83
C CYS A 376 28.72 16.43 13.74
N PHE A 377 28.54 15.26 13.12
CA PHE A 377 28.28 13.91 13.63
C PHE A 377 28.51 13.61 15.13
N GLY A 378 27.48 12.99 15.73
CA GLY A 378 27.57 12.18 16.95
C GLY A 378 26.38 11.21 17.07
N HIS A 379 26.68 9.91 17.17
CA HIS A 379 25.86 8.76 17.59
C HIS A 379 24.31 8.81 17.51
N ARG A 380 23.74 7.91 16.69
CA ARG A 380 22.32 7.54 16.77
C ARG A 380 22.17 6.30 17.66
N GLU A 381 21.91 6.55 18.95
CA GLU A 381 21.32 5.55 19.84
C GLU A 381 19.83 5.36 19.49
N ASN A 382 19.36 4.13 19.73
CA ASN A 382 17.98 3.71 19.59
C ASN A 382 17.01 4.65 20.35
N MET A 383 16.09 5.29 19.63
CA MET A 383 14.88 5.84 20.24
C MET A 383 13.67 5.45 19.41
N SER A 384 12.93 4.48 19.93
CA SER A 384 11.51 4.28 19.66
C SER A 384 10.75 5.55 20.04
N HIS A 385 10.27 6.30 19.04
CA HIS A 385 9.33 7.39 19.24
C HIS A 385 8.05 7.10 18.50
N THR A 386 7.03 6.73 19.28
CA THR A 386 5.61 6.79 18.96
C THR A 386 5.30 8.23 18.54
N MET A 387 5.05 8.47 17.24
CA MET A 387 4.57 9.75 16.75
C MET A 387 3.04 9.71 16.66
N ALA A 388 2.39 10.30 17.66
CA ALA A 388 1.02 10.75 17.57
C ALA A 388 1.00 12.06 16.75
N GLN A 389 0.67 11.98 15.46
CA GLN A 389 0.24 13.14 14.69
C GLN A 389 -1.29 13.18 14.67
N GLY A 390 -1.84 14.40 14.63
CA GLY A 390 -3.28 14.68 14.61
C GLY A 390 -3.95 14.25 13.31
N VAL A 391 -4.00 12.94 13.09
CA VAL A 391 -5.01 12.29 12.25
C VAL A 391 -6.34 12.57 12.95
N SER A 392 -7.35 13.07 12.21
CA SER A 392 -8.74 12.94 12.66
C SER A 392 -8.88 11.52 13.20
N LYS A 393 -9.38 11.31 14.43
CA LYS A 393 -9.43 9.97 15.05
C LYS A 393 -10.32 9.06 14.18
N SER A 394 -9.79 8.54 13.08
CA SER A 394 -10.43 7.58 12.21
C SER A 394 -10.69 6.37 13.07
N ARG A 395 -11.92 5.90 13.08
CA ARG A 395 -12.29 4.71 13.82
C ARG A 395 -11.64 3.54 13.10
N LEU A 396 -10.82 2.76 13.82
CA LEU A 396 -10.23 1.57 13.25
C LEU A 396 -11.35 0.56 12.96
N CYS A 397 -11.33 -0.02 11.76
CA CYS A 397 -12.36 -0.91 11.26
C CYS A 397 -11.66 -2.02 10.44
N ASP A 398 -12.33 -3.17 10.30
CA ASP A 398 -11.92 -4.19 9.34
C ASP A 398 -12.49 -3.82 7.96
N VAL A 399 -11.62 -3.66 6.97
CA VAL A 399 -11.97 -3.26 5.60
C VAL A 399 -11.69 -4.40 4.64
N TYR A 400 -12.71 -4.81 3.89
CA TYR A 400 -12.63 -5.86 2.88
C TYR A 400 -12.61 -5.25 1.47
N ILE A 401 -11.57 -5.51 0.69
CA ILE A 401 -11.38 -4.97 -0.67
C ILE A 401 -11.82 -6.02 -1.69
N TRP A 402 -13.04 -5.88 -2.23
CA TRP A 402 -13.62 -6.82 -3.19
C TRP A 402 -13.22 -6.50 -4.63
#